data_AF-A0A645I9J5-F1
#
_entry.id   AF-A0A645I9J5-F1
#
_cell.length_a   1.000
_cell.length_b   1.000
_cell.length_c   1.000
_cell.angle_alpha   90.00
_cell.angle_beta   90.00
_cell.angle_gamma   90.00
#
_symmetry.space_group_name_H-M   'P 1'
#
loop_
_entity.id
_entity.type
_entity.pdbx_description
1 polymer ?
#
loop_
_entity_poly.entity_id
_entity_poly.type
_entity_poly.pdbx_seq_one_letter_code
_entity_poly.pdbx_strand_id
1 'polypeptide(L)'
;MAAGLADQCEVQISYAIGVARPLALLVDTFGTARIPETDLEDLIRTSFDLRPAAIIAQFDLRRPLYRQVACYGHFGRPELDLPLERTDMAEALKARAGR
;
A
#
# COMPACT_ATOMS: atom_id res chain seq x y z
N MET A 1 -2.38 -2.17 10.44
CA MET A 1 -2.85 -0.99 11.19
C MET A 1 -4.33 -0.71 10.95
N ALA A 2 -4.77 -0.15 9.82
CA ALA A 2 -6.20 0.15 9.61
C ALA A 2 -7.12 -1.09 9.54
N ALA A 3 -6.69 -2.13 8.81
CA ALA A 3 -7.40 -3.42 8.75
C ALA A 3 -7.20 -4.28 10.02
N GLY A 4 -6.42 -3.80 11.00
CA GLY A 4 -6.09 -4.55 12.21
C GLY A 4 -5.23 -5.81 12.01
N LEU A 5 -4.59 -5.99 10.85
CA LEU A 5 -3.83 -7.22 10.53
C LEU A 5 -2.41 -7.26 11.12
N ALA A 6 -1.85 -6.10 11.47
CA ALA A 6 -0.54 -5.94 12.13
C ALA A 6 -0.48 -4.55 12.80
N ASP A 7 0.36 -4.37 13.81
CA ASP A 7 0.54 -3.07 14.47
C ASP A 7 1.66 -2.25 13.81
N GLN A 8 2.63 -2.91 13.18
CA GLN A 8 3.65 -2.32 12.31
C GLN A 8 3.75 -3.13 11.02
N CYS A 9 4.07 -2.46 9.91
CA CYS A 9 4.19 -3.10 8.60
C CYS A 9 5.09 -2.25 7.71
N GLU A 10 6.17 -2.86 7.23
CA GLU A 10 7.03 -2.35 6.17
C GLU A 10 6.80 -3.17 4.91
N VAL A 11 6.72 -2.48 3.77
CA VAL A 11 6.55 -3.10 2.45
C VAL A 11 7.68 -2.64 1.54
N GLN A 12 8.41 -3.59 0.98
CA GLN A 12 9.47 -3.32 0.01
C GLN A 12 9.07 -3.84 -1.36
N ILE A 13 9.30 -3.03 -2.40
CA ILE A 13 8.94 -3.37 -3.78
C ILE A 13 10.13 -3.05 -4.69
N SER A 14 10.46 -3.93 -5.63
CA SER A 14 11.53 -3.72 -6.60
C SER A 14 11.03 -3.86 -8.05
N TYR A 15 11.58 -3.07 -8.97
CA TYR A 15 11.26 -3.10 -10.40
C TYR A 15 12.54 -3.08 -11.23
N ALA A 16 12.50 -3.72 -12.40
CA ALA A 16 13.47 -3.49 -13.46
C ALA A 16 12.91 -2.51 -14.50
N ILE A 17 13.78 -1.67 -15.06
CA ILE A 17 13.40 -0.76 -16.14
C ILE A 17 12.81 -1.57 -17.31
N GLY A 18 11.62 -1.16 -17.77
CA GLY A 18 10.90 -1.85 -18.85
C GLY A 18 10.05 -3.04 -18.40
N VAL A 19 10.07 -3.43 -17.12
CA VAL A 19 9.25 -4.52 -16.57
C VAL A 19 8.07 -3.95 -15.80
N ALA A 20 6.84 -4.29 -16.20
CA ALA A 20 5.64 -3.72 -15.60
C ALA A 20 5.32 -4.30 -14.22
N ARG A 21 5.51 -5.61 -14.01
CA ARG A 21 5.27 -6.26 -12.70
C ARG A 21 6.51 -6.13 -11.81
N PRO A 22 6.34 -6.00 -10.48
CA PRO A 22 7.48 -5.97 -9.57
C PRO A 22 8.25 -7.28 -9.61
N LEU A 23 9.57 -7.20 -9.44
CA LEU A 23 10.46 -8.36 -9.33
C LEU A 23 10.32 -9.03 -7.96
N ALA A 24 10.24 -8.23 -6.91
CA ALA A 24 10.00 -8.69 -5.54
C ALA A 24 9.00 -7.77 -4.83
N LEU A 25 8.22 -8.38 -3.94
CA LEU A 25 7.44 -7.74 -2.90
C LEU A 25 7.84 -8.45 -1.61
N LEU A 26 8.22 -7.70 -0.58
CA LEU A 26 8.55 -8.23 0.74
C LEU A 26 7.73 -7.46 1.77
N VAL A 27 7.26 -8.18 2.79
CA VAL A 27 6.49 -7.62 3.91
C VAL A 27 7.18 -8.01 5.20
N ASP A 28 7.45 -7.03 6.06
CA ASP A 28 7.97 -7.25 7.41
C ASP A 28 7.04 -6.54 8.40
N THR A 29 6.52 -7.29 9.38
CA THR A 29 5.61 -6.75 10.40
C THR A 29 6.28 -6.54 11.75
N PHE A 30 7.59 -6.77 11.84
CA PHE A 30 8.38 -6.67 13.07
C PHE A 30 7.79 -7.51 14.21
N GLY A 31 7.21 -8.67 13.87
CA GLY A 31 6.59 -9.59 14.82
C GLY A 31 5.20 -9.18 15.34
N THR A 32 4.57 -8.19 14.73
CA THR A 32 3.24 -7.69 15.15
C THR A 32 2.08 -8.22 14.30
N ALA A 33 2.36 -9.08 13.32
CA ALA A 33 1.32 -9.67 12.48
C ALA A 33 0.33 -10.53 13.28
N ARG A 34 -0.93 -10.46 12.88
CA ARG A 34 -2.02 -11.29 13.44
C ARG A 34 -2.37 -12.50 12.58
N ILE A 35 -1.75 -12.60 11.40
CA ILE A 35 -1.78 -13.73 10.48
C ILE A 35 -0.34 -13.97 9.98
N PRO A 36 -0.02 -15.14 9.38
CA PRO A 36 1.32 -15.36 8.81
C PRO A 36 1.73 -14.28 7.81
N GLU A 37 3.00 -13.87 7.82
CA GLU A 37 3.51 -12.84 6.91
C GLU A 37 3.46 -13.28 5.43
N THR A 38 3.59 -14.59 5.17
CA THR A 38 3.38 -15.16 3.84
C THR A 38 1.97 -14.90 3.33
N ASP A 39 0.97 -15.03 4.20
CA ASP A 39 -0.43 -14.79 3.86
C ASP A 39 -0.70 -13.30 3.64
N LEU A 40 -0.01 -12.42 4.40
CA LEU A 40 -0.04 -10.97 4.17
C LEU A 40 0.56 -10.59 2.81
N GLU A 41 1.71 -11.17 2.46
CA GLU A 41 2.35 -10.93 1.18
C GLU A 41 1.42 -11.35 0.02
N ASP A 42 0.85 -12.56 0.09
CA ASP A 42 -0.10 -13.06 -0.89
C ASP A 42 -1.38 -12.22 -0.95
N LEU A 43 -1.89 -11.79 0.19
CA LEU A 43 -3.04 -10.90 0.27
C LEU A 43 -2.74 -9.57 -0.44
N ILE A 44 -1.57 -8.97 -0.24
CA ILE A 44 -1.17 -7.73 -0.91
C ILE A 44 -1.05 -7.96 -2.42
N ARG A 45 -0.35 -9.02 -2.86
CA ARG A 45 -0.18 -9.37 -4.28
C ARG A 45 -1.51 -9.56 -5.01
N THR A 46 -2.51 -10.09 -4.31
CA THR A 46 -3.84 -10.38 -4.88
C THR A 46 -4.87 -9.28 -4.64
N SER A 47 -4.57 -8.26 -3.84
CA SER A 47 -5.46 -7.13 -3.55
C SER A 47 -5.08 -5.86 -4.29
N PHE A 48 -3.79 -5.69 -4.61
CA PHE A 48 -3.27 -4.49 -5.24
C PHE A 48 -2.59 -4.80 -6.56
N ASP A 49 -2.94 -4.05 -7.61
CA ASP A 49 -2.21 -4.10 -8.88
C ASP A 49 -1.01 -3.17 -8.82
N LEU A 50 0.14 -3.74 -8.45
CA LEU A 50 1.39 -3.01 -8.26
C LEU A 50 2.13 -2.67 -9.58
N ARG A 51 1.48 -2.73 -10.74
CA ARG A 51 2.10 -2.22 -11.98
C ARG A 51 2.11 -0.69 -11.96
N PRO A 52 3.18 -0.01 -12.42
CA PRO A 52 3.25 1.46 -12.38
C PRO A 52 2.03 2.17 -12.99
N ALA A 53 1.53 1.67 -14.13
CA ALA A 53 0.34 2.23 -14.77
C ALA A 53 -0.94 2.04 -13.95
N ALA A 54 -1.07 0.91 -13.25
CA ALA A 54 -2.22 0.62 -12.40
C ALA A 54 -2.18 1.45 -11.12
N ILE A 55 -1.01 1.61 -10.49
CA ILE A 55 -0.81 2.52 -9.34
C ILE A 55 -1.23 3.95 -9.72
N ILE A 56 -0.79 4.45 -10.87
CA ILE A 56 -1.15 5.78 -11.37
C ILE A 56 -2.67 5.92 -11.54
N ALA A 57 -3.33 4.91 -12.09
CA ALA A 57 -4.76 4.92 -12.33
C ALA A 57 -5.57 4.81 -11.03
N GLN A 58 -5.17 3.90 -10.12
CA GLN A 58 -5.85 3.65 -8.85
C GLN A 58 -5.86 4.90 -7.96
N PHE A 59 -4.75 5.62 -7.90
CA PHE A 59 -4.62 6.83 -7.06
C PHE A 59 -4.86 8.13 -7.82
N ASP A 60 -5.28 8.08 -9.10
CA ASP A 60 -5.48 9.24 -9.96
C ASP A 60 -4.32 10.26 -9.89
N LEU A 61 -3.10 9.78 -10.16
CA LEU A 61 -1.87 10.53 -9.92
C LEU A 61 -1.53 11.54 -11.04
N ARG A 62 -2.30 11.57 -12.15
CA ARG A 62 -2.05 12.45 -13.30
C ARG A 62 -2.82 13.79 -13.20
N ARG A 63 -2.79 14.40 -12.02
CA ARG A 63 -3.42 15.71 -11.74
C ARG A 63 -2.47 16.57 -10.90
N PRO A 64 -2.65 17.91 -10.85
CA PRO A 64 -1.75 18.80 -10.12
C PRO A 64 -1.96 18.70 -8.60
N LEU A 65 -1.37 17.68 -7.97
CA LEU A 65 -1.54 17.40 -6.53
C LEU A 65 -0.24 17.50 -5.71
N TYR A 66 0.92 17.66 -6.35
CA TYR A 66 2.22 17.49 -5.70
C TYR A 66 2.71 18.72 -4.91
N ARG A 67 2.21 19.93 -5.22
CA ARG A 67 2.68 21.17 -4.56
C ARG A 67 2.37 21.20 -3.06
N GLN A 68 1.22 20.67 -2.65
CA GLN A 68 0.78 20.67 -1.25
C GLN A 68 1.63 19.76 -0.35
N VAL A 69 2.32 18.76 -0.92
CA VAL A 69 3.19 17.81 -0.20
C VAL A 69 4.68 18.14 -0.32
N ALA A 70 5.04 19.24 -0.99
CA ALA A 70 6.44 19.65 -1.16
C ALA A 70 7.12 20.12 0.14
N CYS A 71 6.33 20.43 1.17
CA CYS A 71 6.81 20.80 2.50
C CYS A 71 6.03 20.04 3.57
N TYR A 72 6.69 19.79 4.70
CA TYR A 72 6.13 19.10 5.86
C TYR A 72 5.76 17.62 5.61
N GLY A 73 6.41 16.98 4.63
CA GLY A 73 6.31 15.53 4.39
C GLY A 73 5.16 15.10 3.47
N HIS A 74 5.34 13.91 2.88
CA HIS A 74 4.40 13.31 1.91
C HIS A 74 3.34 12.39 2.54
N PHE A 75 3.60 11.87 3.73
CA PHE A 75 2.77 10.89 4.42
C PHE A 75 2.25 11.41 5.76
N GLY A 76 1.14 10.85 6.26
CA GLY A 76 0.61 11.17 7.58
C GLY A 76 0.03 12.59 7.69
N ARG A 77 -0.58 13.08 6.61
CA ARG A 77 -1.15 14.44 6.50
C ARG A 77 -2.68 14.36 6.39
N PRO A 78 -3.42 14.03 7.46
CA PRO A 78 -4.87 13.82 7.42
C PRO A 78 -5.67 15.09 7.07
N GLU A 79 -5.05 16.27 7.20
CA GLU A 79 -5.64 17.55 6.77
C GLU A 79 -5.64 17.74 5.24
N LEU A 80 -4.91 16.90 4.50
CA LEU A 80 -4.84 16.92 3.04
C LEU A 80 -5.62 15.72 2.48
N ASP A 81 -6.45 15.93 1.46
CA ASP A 81 -7.15 14.83 0.75
C ASP A 81 -6.20 14.15 -0.26
N LEU A 82 -5.25 13.38 0.28
CA LEU A 82 -4.27 12.62 -0.50
C LEU A 82 -4.79 11.20 -0.79
N PRO A 83 -4.82 10.76 -2.06
CA PRO A 83 -5.29 9.42 -2.42
C PRO A 83 -4.56 8.27 -1.71
N LEU A 84 -3.25 8.42 -1.47
CA LEU A 84 -2.41 7.39 -0.86
C LEU A 84 -2.67 7.17 0.63
N GLU A 85 -3.26 8.16 1.32
CA GLU A 85 -3.54 8.09 2.77
C GLU A 85 -4.93 7.50 3.06
N ARG A 86 -5.73 7.23 2.01
CA ARG A 86 -7.07 6.65 2.17
C ARG A 86 -6.96 5.20 2.64
N THR A 87 -7.81 4.83 3.59
CA THR A 87 -7.89 3.47 4.16
C THR A 87 -9.13 2.71 3.69
N ASP A 88 -9.60 2.99 2.48
CA ASP A 88 -10.79 2.39 1.86
C ASP A 88 -10.66 0.86 1.66
N MET A 89 -9.44 0.37 1.45
CA MET A 89 -9.15 -1.06 1.33
C MET A 89 -9.12 -1.82 2.67
N ALA A 90 -9.23 -1.13 3.82
CA ALA A 90 -9.04 -1.76 5.13
C ALA A 90 -10.05 -2.88 5.40
N GLU A 91 -11.35 -2.63 5.19
CA GLU A 91 -12.40 -3.63 5.41
C GLU A 91 -12.29 -4.79 4.41
N ALA A 92 -11.97 -4.50 3.15
CA ALA A 92 -11.79 -5.54 2.13
C ALA A 92 -10.63 -6.49 2.48
N LEU A 93 -9.50 -5.94 2.96
CA LEU A 93 -8.36 -6.73 3.40
C LEU A 93 -8.69 -7.57 4.64
N LYS A 94 -9.40 -7.00 5.61
CA LYS A 94 -9.83 -7.69 6.83
C LYS A 94 -10.74 -8.89 6.50
N ALA A 95 -11.74 -8.67 5.65
CA ALA A 95 -12.65 -9.73 5.20
C ALA A 95 -11.93 -10.85 4.44
N ARG A 96 -11.00 -10.50 3.54
CA ARG A 96 -10.20 -11.48 2.78
C ARG A 96 -9.22 -12.27 3.65
N ALA A 97 -8.77 -11.70 4.77
CA ALA A 97 -7.96 -12.37 5.77
C ALA A 97 -8.79 -13.26 6.72
N GLY A 98 -10.12 -13.34 6.53
CA GLY A 98 -11.01 -14.13 7.39
C GLY A 98 -11.22 -13.54 8.79
N ARG A 99 -11.15 -12.21 8.91
CA ARG A 99 -11.32 -11.47 10.18
C ARG A 99 -12.43 -10.41 10.13
#